data_AF-A0A2N6D6P1-F1
#
_entry.id   AF-A0A2N6D6P1-F1
#
_cell.length_a   1.000
_cell.length_b   1.000
_cell.length_c   1.000
_cell.angle_alpha   90.00
_cell.angle_beta   90.00
_cell.angle_gamma   90.00
#
_symmetry.space_group_name_H-M   'P 1'
#
loop_
_entity.id
_entity.type
_entity.pdbx_description
1 polymer ?
#
loop_
_entity_poly.entity_id
_entity_poly.type
_entity_poly.pdbx_seq_one_letter_code
_entity_poly.pdbx_strand_id
1 'polypeptide(L)'
;MVELPWDYKWSSTAFNACIKNSDALIKDRSLNQDDMKAILLKQSDNYDTLEEKTRTGRPCGDESFTSLTEKLTGTKLKIRKAGR
;
A
#
# COMPACT_ATOMS: atom_id res chain seq x y z
N MET A 1 -12.08 7.90 1.79
CA MET A 1 -10.65 8.20 1.61
C MET A 1 -10.25 9.17 2.71
N VAL A 2 -9.00 9.16 3.18
CA VAL A 2 -8.51 10.12 4.19
C VAL A 2 -7.84 11.31 3.51
N GLU A 3 -7.81 12.47 4.17
CA GLU A 3 -7.19 13.69 3.61
C GLU A 3 -5.67 13.62 3.67
N LEU A 4 -5.11 13.17 4.81
CA LEU A 4 -3.68 13.05 5.00
C LEU A 4 -3.27 11.58 5.19
N PRO A 5 -2.08 11.16 4.71
CA PRO A 5 -1.63 9.78 4.80
C PRO A 5 -1.57 9.23 6.24
N TRP A 6 -1.29 10.09 7.23
CA TRP A 6 -1.21 9.73 8.65
C TRP A 6 -2.56 9.65 9.37
N ASP A 7 -3.66 10.05 8.72
CA ASP A 7 -5.01 9.86 9.29
C ASP A 7 -5.52 8.42 9.07
N TYR A 8 -4.82 7.63 8.26
CA TYR A 8 -5.19 6.25 7.98
C TYR A 8 -4.84 5.32 9.15
N LYS A 9 -5.86 4.97 9.93
CA LYS A 9 -5.75 4.20 11.19
C LYS A 9 -5.09 2.82 11.08
N TRP A 10 -5.07 2.23 9.89
CA TRP A 10 -4.52 0.89 9.65
C TRP A 10 -3.16 0.91 8.96
N SER A 11 -2.40 1.98 9.16
CA SER A 11 -1.02 2.10 8.67
C SER A 11 -0.11 2.73 9.72
N SER A 12 1.19 2.47 9.60
CA SER A 12 2.23 3.04 10.44
C SER A 12 2.69 4.44 9.99
N THR A 13 1.99 5.07 9.06
CA THR A 13 2.35 6.38 8.49
C THR A 13 2.41 7.47 9.56
N ALA A 14 1.51 7.45 10.55
CA ALA A 14 1.54 8.41 11.67
C ALA A 14 2.80 8.27 12.54
N PHE A 15 3.29 7.04 12.72
CA PHE A 15 4.54 6.79 13.43
C PHE A 15 5.74 7.28 12.61
N ASN A 16 5.81 6.89 11.34
CA ASN A 16 6.91 7.29 10.45
C ASN A 16 6.94 8.80 10.19
N ALA A 17 5.80 9.48 10.26
CA ALA A 17 5.69 10.94 10.17
C ALA A 17 6.02 11.65 11.50
N CYS A 18 6.49 10.93 12.52
CA CYS A 18 6.77 11.44 13.86
C CYS A 18 5.56 12.13 14.53
N ILE A 19 4.34 11.75 14.16
CA ILE A 19 3.10 12.25 14.79
C ILE A 19 2.75 11.41 16.01
N LYS A 20 3.07 10.11 15.98
CA LYS A 20 2.81 9.18 17.06
C LYS A 20 4.10 8.47 17.48
N ASN A 21 4.34 8.36 18.79
CA ASN A 21 5.56 7.77 19.34
C ASN A 21 5.53 6.23 19.44
N SER A 22 4.40 5.59 19.13
CA SER A 22 4.25 4.14 19.19
C SER A 22 3.25 3.61 18.17
N ASP A 23 3.57 2.48 17.55
CA ASP A 23 2.69 1.77 16.62
C ASP A 23 2.87 0.26 16.79
N ALA A 24 1.76 -0.47 16.77
CA ALA A 24 1.79 -1.94 16.92
C ALA A 24 2.35 -2.63 15.67
N LEU A 25 2.35 -1.96 14.52
CA LEU A 25 2.88 -2.46 13.25
C LEU A 25 4.40 -2.29 13.14
N ILE A 26 5.02 -1.47 14.01
CA ILE A 26 6.46 -1.18 14.01
C ILE A 26 7.16 -2.07 15.04
N LYS A 27 7.96 -3.02 14.57
CA LYS A 27 8.82 -3.86 15.43
C LYS A 27 10.22 -3.26 15.60
N ASP A 28 10.75 -2.66 14.54
CA ASP A 28 12.07 -2.02 14.53
C ASP A 28 11.92 -0.52 14.27
N ARG A 29 12.57 0.30 15.09
CA ARG A 29 12.52 1.77 15.06
C ARG A 29 13.77 2.39 14.41
N SER A 30 14.65 1.55 13.84
CA SER A 30 15.87 1.99 13.17
C SER A 30 15.60 2.83 11.91
N LEU A 31 14.41 2.70 11.32
CA LEU A 31 14.00 3.40 10.11
C LEU A 31 13.58 4.84 10.44
N ASN A 32 14.57 5.67 10.76
CA ASN A 32 14.39 7.09 10.96
C ASN A 32 14.81 7.79 9.66
N GLN A 33 13.85 8.02 8.76
CA GLN A 33 14.06 8.86 7.59
C GLN A 33 13.59 10.27 7.92
N ASP A 34 14.50 11.23 7.74
CA ASP A 34 14.14 12.64 7.76
C ASP A 34 13.12 12.92 6.64
N ASP A 35 12.18 13.82 6.91
CA ASP A 35 11.17 14.30 5.97
C ASP A 35 10.16 13.28 5.41
N MET A 36 9.84 12.21 6.15
CA MET A 36 8.77 11.28 5.79
C MET A 36 7.43 11.97 5.47
N LYS A 37 7.09 13.08 6.14
CA LYS A 37 5.89 13.86 5.80
C LYS A 37 5.93 14.40 4.38
N ALA A 38 7.07 14.94 3.94
CA ALA A 38 7.23 15.48 2.60
C ALA A 38 7.15 14.37 1.55
N ILE A 39 7.74 13.20 1.84
CA ILE A 39 7.66 12.02 0.97
C ILE A 39 6.21 11.55 0.83
N LEU A 40 5.48 11.45 1.94
CA LEU A 40 4.09 10.98 1.95
C LEU A 40 3.11 11.96 1.27
N LEU A 41 3.40 13.26 1.29
CA LEU A 41 2.61 14.28 0.60
C LEU A 41 2.94 14.41 -0.89
N LYS A 42 4.09 13.90 -1.33
CA LYS A 42 4.49 13.97 -2.73
C LYS A 42 3.64 13.00 -3.56
N GLN A 43 2.84 13.55 -4.48
CA GLN A 43 2.13 12.75 -5.46
C GLN A 43 3.14 12.10 -6.42
N SER A 44 3.03 10.79 -6.62
CA SER A 44 3.92 10.07 -7.54
C SER A 44 3.57 10.43 -8.98
N ASP A 45 4.59 10.57 -9.84
CA ASP A 45 4.40 10.81 -11.28
C ASP A 45 3.61 9.68 -11.98
N ASN A 46 3.57 8.49 -11.38
CA ASN A 46 2.90 7.30 -11.91
C ASN A 46 1.51 7.05 -11.30
N TYR A 47 0.90 8.05 -10.66
CA TYR A 47 -0.38 7.90 -9.96
C TYR A 47 -1.47 7.36 -10.89
N ASP A 48 -1.63 7.95 -12.08
CA ASP A 48 -2.66 7.55 -13.05
C ASP A 48 -2.48 6.09 -13.51
N THR A 49 -1.24 5.64 -13.67
CA THR A 49 -0.93 4.26 -14.06
C THR A 49 -1.29 3.30 -12.93
N LEU A 50 -0.94 3.65 -11.69
CA LEU A 50 -1.29 2.86 -10.51
C LEU A 50 -2.80 2.80 -10.32
N GLU A 51 -3.50 3.92 -10.47
CA GLU A 51 -4.96 3.98 -10.37
C GLU A 51 -5.61 3.12 -11.45
N GLU A 52 -5.22 3.25 -12.72
CA GLU A 52 -5.76 2.44 -13.82
C GLU A 52 -5.68 0.93 -13.52
N LYS A 53 -4.54 0.49 -13.00
CA LYS A 53 -4.27 -0.92 -12.73
C LYS A 53 -4.89 -1.42 -11.42
N THR A 54 -5.05 -0.55 -10.41
CA THR A 54 -5.63 -0.92 -9.10
C THR A 54 -7.12 -0.60 -8.94
N ARG A 55 -7.75 0.16 -9.86
CA ARG A 55 -9.15 0.63 -9.76
C ARG A 55 -10.17 -0.48 -9.50
N THR A 56 -9.87 -1.71 -9.90
CA THR A 56 -10.74 -2.88 -9.69
C THR A 56 -10.43 -3.66 -8.40
N GLY A 57 -9.60 -3.11 -7.51
CA GLY A 57 -9.10 -3.79 -6.32
C GLY A 57 -8.07 -4.88 -6.63
N ARG A 58 -7.53 -4.90 -7.85
CA ARG A 58 -6.55 -5.90 -8.27
C ARG A 58 -5.14 -5.48 -7.84
N PRO A 59 -4.33 -6.43 -7.34
CA PRO A 59 -2.96 -6.14 -6.97
C PRO A 59 -2.11 -5.78 -8.21
N CYS A 60 -1.37 -4.67 -8.11
CA CYS A 60 -0.34 -4.25 -9.08
C CYS A 60 0.98 -5.00 -8.85
N GLY A 61 0.97 -6.32 -9.04
CA GLY A 61 2.17 -7.14 -9.02
C GLY A 61 2.40 -7.85 -10.34
N ASP A 62 3.58 -8.44 -10.50
CA ASP A 62 3.87 -9.34 -11.61
C ASP A 62 3.11 -10.67 -11.45
N GLU A 63 3.28 -11.56 -12.43
CA GLU A 63 2.59 -12.85 -12.41
C GLU A 63 3.03 -13.75 -11.24
N SER A 64 4.28 -13.60 -10.80
CA SER A 64 4.80 -14.34 -9.65
C SER A 64 4.13 -13.87 -8.35
N PHE A 65 4.05 -12.55 -8.14
CA PHE A 65 3.38 -11.93 -7.00
C PHE A 65 1.89 -12.30 -6.94
N THR A 66 1.18 -12.17 -8.06
CA THR A 66 -0.25 -12.51 -8.11
C THR A 66 -0.48 -13.98 -7.77
N SER A 67 0.29 -14.91 -8.35
CA SER A 67 0.17 -16.35 -8.07
C SER A 67 0.47 -16.69 -6.60
N LEU A 68 1.48 -16.03 -6.01
CA LEU A 68 1.78 -16.18 -4.58
C LEU A 68 0.63 -15.66 -3.70
N THR A 69 0.08 -14.50 -4.05
CA THR A 69 -1.02 -13.88 -3.30
C THR A 69 -2.29 -14.73 -3.39
N GLU A 70 -2.61 -15.29 -4.55
CA GLU A 70 -3.71 -16.26 -4.70
C GLU A 70 -3.51 -17.49 -3.83
N LYS A 71 -2.27 -18.03 -3.78
CA LYS A 71 -1.92 -19.20 -2.96
C LYS A 71 -2.07 -18.92 -1.46
N LEU A 72 -1.65 -17.74 -0.99
CA LEU A 72 -1.70 -17.37 0.43
C LEU A 72 -3.12 -16.99 0.89
N THR A 73 -3.89 -16.32 0.03
CA THR A 73 -5.22 -15.80 0.39
C THR A 73 -6.36 -16.72 0.01
N GLY A 74 -6.13 -17.72 -0.85
CA GLY A 74 -7.16 -18.56 -1.46
C GLY A 74 -8.09 -17.81 -2.42
N THR A 75 -7.84 -16.52 -2.66
CA THR A 75 -8.67 -15.66 -3.51
C THR A 75 -8.19 -15.73 -4.95
N LYS A 76 -9.10 -15.80 -5.92
CA LYS A 76 -8.76 -15.74 -7.35
C LYS A 76 -8.59 -14.28 -7.76
N LEU A 77 -7.35 -13.88 -8.04
CA LEU A 77 -6.94 -12.52 -8.39
C LEU A 77 -6.70 -12.35 -9.89
N LYS A 78 -6.33 -13.43 -10.59
CA LYS A 78 -6.08 -13.40 -12.04
C LYS A 78 -7.35 -13.18 -12.84
N ILE A 79 -7.24 -12.39 -13.90
CA ILE A 79 -8.29 -12.23 -14.91
C ILE A 79 -8.50 -13.57 -15.60
N ARG A 80 -9.70 -14.13 -15.44
CA ARG A 80 -10.17 -15.23 -16.27
C ARG A 80 -11.04 -14.67 -17.38
N LYS A 81 -11.04 -15.31 -18.55
CA LYS A 81 -12.02 -14.98 -19.60
C LYS A 81 -13.43 -15.16 -19.02
N ALA A 82 -14.30 -14.18 -19.25
CA ALA A 82 -15.70 -14.30 -18.90
C ALA A 82 -16.30 -15.57 -19.55
N GLY A 83 -17.06 -16.35 -18.78
CA GLY A 83 -17.67 -17.60 -19.25
C GLY A 83 -16.84 -18.88 -19.07
N ARG A 84 -15.82 -18.88 -18.19
CA ARG A 84 -15.11 -20.10 -17.75
C ARG A 84 -14.96 -20.17 -16.24
#